data_AF-A0A7S1W566-F1
#
_entry.id   AF-A0A7S1W566-F1
#
_cell.length_a   1.000
_cell.length_b   1.000
_cell.length_c   1.000
_cell.angle_alpha   90.00
_cell.angle_beta   90.00
_cell.angle_gamma   90.00
#
_symmetry.space_group_name_H-M   'P 1'
#
loop_
_entity.id
_entity.type
_entity.pdbx_description
1 polymer ?
#
loop_
_entity_poly.entity_id
_entity_poly.type
_entity_poly.pdbx_seq_one_letter_code
_entity_poly.pdbx_strand_id
1 'polypeptide(L)'
;RRARPRCAAMPFPYDASYRSEDVVALVDAIAPFWKKPPGQVPDLDVAKLFETLKRLVAGCRRVEKYTTVDKDLQALLAFATATPWFSEKQLQDIDEWLEEVSGAEDDWLARFPEEQLKDVLLKKLKCKRIGEYTLDKVGKVISVEYEGGNYGQGPHDGCLHITDDSLRLYDHREPGKYLVWLEDLPEDPQDLARCLGGSNWGMGWDEG
;
A
#
# COMPACT_ATOMS: atom_id res chain seq x y z
N ARG A 1 -11.28 -29.57 -31.20
CA ARG A 1 -10.02 -29.02 -30.64
C ARG A 1 -9.76 -27.66 -31.29
N ARG A 2 -10.14 -26.55 -30.65
CA ARG A 2 -9.87 -25.21 -31.16
C ARG A 2 -8.40 -24.89 -30.90
N ALA A 3 -7.63 -24.65 -31.96
CA ALA A 3 -6.27 -24.14 -31.85
C ALA A 3 -6.33 -22.79 -31.14
N ARG A 4 -5.58 -22.64 -30.04
CA ARG A 4 -5.36 -21.33 -29.43
C ARG A 4 -4.69 -20.44 -30.48
N PRO A 5 -5.08 -19.17 -30.63
CA PRO A 5 -4.33 -18.25 -31.47
C PRO A 5 -2.89 -18.23 -30.96
N ARG A 6 -1.93 -18.42 -31.87
CA ARG A 6 -0.53 -18.12 -31.59
C ARG A 6 -0.52 -16.67 -31.13
N CYS A 7 -0.19 -16.40 -29.86
CA CYS A 7 0.23 -15.05 -29.49
C CYS A 7 1.34 -14.69 -30.47
N ALA A 8 1.06 -13.77 -31.39
CA ALA A 8 2.13 -13.11 -32.12
C ALA A 8 3.03 -12.51 -31.04
N ALA A 9 4.31 -12.90 -31.04
CA ALA A 9 5.26 -12.30 -30.13
C ALA A 9 5.24 -10.80 -30.41
N MET A 10 4.72 -10.01 -29.47
CA MET A 10 4.81 -8.56 -29.56
C MET A 10 6.30 -8.21 -29.47
N PRO A 11 6.85 -7.46 -30.44
CA PRO A 11 8.25 -7.04 -30.37
C PRO A 11 8.46 -6.17 -29.13
N PHE A 12 9.64 -6.26 -28.51
CA PHE A 12 9.98 -5.43 -27.36
C PHE A 12 10.00 -3.93 -27.75
N PRO A 13 9.18 -3.08 -27.12
CA PRO A 13 9.14 -1.65 -27.41
C PRO A 13 10.31 -0.92 -26.73
N TYR A 14 11.50 -1.00 -27.32
CA TYR A 14 12.72 -0.36 -26.79
C TYR A 14 12.70 1.17 -26.84
N ASP A 15 11.72 1.79 -27.49
CA ASP A 15 11.48 3.22 -27.53
C ASP A 15 10.48 3.70 -26.46
N ALA A 16 9.97 2.77 -25.63
CA ALA A 16 9.04 3.05 -24.54
C ALA A 16 9.48 4.24 -23.67
N SER A 17 8.51 5.10 -23.38
CA SER A 17 8.63 6.27 -22.52
C SER A 17 7.78 6.09 -21.27
N TYR A 18 7.97 6.91 -20.24
CA TYR A 18 7.19 6.77 -19.01
C TYR A 18 5.73 7.23 -19.24
N ARG A 19 4.89 6.27 -19.62
CA ARG A 19 3.44 6.34 -19.85
C ARG A 19 2.85 4.95 -19.55
N SER A 20 1.65 4.87 -18.97
CA SER A 20 1.05 3.58 -18.60
C SER A 20 0.96 2.60 -19.78
N GLU A 21 0.61 3.08 -20.98
CA GLU A 21 0.51 2.25 -22.19
C GLU A 21 1.85 1.59 -22.56
N ASP A 22 2.95 2.33 -22.46
CA ASP A 22 4.30 1.86 -22.78
C ASP A 22 4.80 0.84 -21.74
N VAL A 23 4.47 1.06 -20.46
CA VAL A 23 4.79 0.14 -19.36
C VAL A 23 4.02 -1.18 -19.52
N VAL A 24 2.72 -1.12 -19.80
CA VAL A 24 1.88 -2.31 -20.04
C VAL A 24 2.37 -3.07 -21.27
N ALA A 25 2.73 -2.38 -22.35
CA ALA A 25 3.27 -3.03 -23.55
C ALA A 25 4.57 -3.80 -23.28
N LEU A 26 5.43 -3.31 -22.38
CA LEU A 26 6.62 -4.05 -21.94
C LEU A 26 6.27 -5.27 -21.10
N VAL A 27 5.32 -5.15 -20.16
CA VAL A 27 4.84 -6.31 -19.38
C VAL A 27 4.30 -7.39 -20.31
N ASP A 28 3.49 -7.03 -21.30
CA ASP A 28 2.91 -7.96 -22.28
C ASP A 28 3.99 -8.62 -23.16
N ALA A 29 5.10 -7.93 -23.44
CA ALA A 29 6.24 -8.49 -24.16
C ALA A 29 7.07 -9.46 -23.30
N ILE A 30 7.23 -9.17 -22.00
CA ILE A 30 8.05 -9.96 -21.05
C ILE A 30 7.31 -11.20 -20.54
N ALA A 31 6.04 -11.04 -20.14
CA ALA A 31 5.25 -12.04 -19.43
C ALA A 31 5.12 -13.41 -20.14
N PRO A 32 5.10 -13.53 -21.49
CA PRO A 32 5.08 -14.83 -22.16
C PRO A 32 6.40 -15.61 -22.05
N PHE A 33 7.51 -14.94 -21.73
CA PHE A 33 8.86 -15.47 -21.85
C PHE A 33 9.67 -15.44 -20.55
N TRP A 34 9.18 -14.82 -19.47
CA TRP A 34 9.93 -14.53 -18.23
C TRP A 34 10.73 -15.70 -17.63
N LYS A 35 10.27 -16.96 -17.80
CA LYS A 35 10.98 -18.17 -17.31
C LYS A 35 12.02 -18.73 -18.28
N LYS A 36 12.06 -18.26 -19.53
CA LYS A 36 12.95 -18.79 -20.56
C LYS A 36 14.34 -18.14 -20.45
N PRO A 37 15.41 -18.87 -20.77
CA PRO A 37 16.74 -18.27 -20.86
C PRO A 37 16.81 -17.27 -22.03
N PRO A 38 17.70 -16.26 -21.99
CA PRO A 38 17.77 -15.18 -22.98
C PRO A 38 17.82 -15.65 -24.44
N GLY A 39 18.62 -16.69 -24.73
CA GLY A 39 18.79 -17.22 -26.08
C GLY A 39 17.55 -17.90 -26.67
N GLN A 40 16.47 -18.06 -25.89
CA GLN A 40 15.19 -18.63 -26.34
C GLN A 40 14.07 -17.59 -26.46
N VAL A 41 14.39 -16.31 -26.22
CA VAL A 41 13.44 -15.20 -26.31
C VAL A 41 13.67 -14.49 -27.65
N PRO A 42 12.70 -14.50 -28.58
CA PRO A 42 12.82 -13.79 -29.84
C PRO A 42 13.02 -12.29 -29.62
N ASP A 43 13.93 -11.68 -30.39
CA ASP A 43 14.16 -10.23 -30.44
C ASP A 43 14.56 -9.58 -29.10
N LEU A 44 14.95 -10.39 -28.10
CA LEU A 44 15.45 -9.91 -26.82
C LEU A 44 16.88 -9.36 -26.96
N ASP A 45 17.01 -8.08 -26.66
CA ASP A 45 18.26 -7.36 -26.49
C ASP A 45 18.31 -6.88 -25.04
N VAL A 46 18.97 -7.68 -24.18
CA VAL A 46 19.01 -7.45 -22.72
C VAL A 46 19.57 -6.07 -22.38
N ALA A 47 20.57 -5.60 -23.14
CA ALA A 47 21.18 -4.29 -22.90
C ALA A 47 20.19 -3.16 -23.22
N LYS A 48 19.48 -3.24 -24.34
CA LYS A 48 18.44 -2.25 -24.66
C LYS A 48 17.25 -2.32 -23.71
N LEU A 49 16.85 -3.50 -23.29
CA LEU A 49 15.77 -3.66 -22.32
C LEU A 49 16.13 -2.96 -20.99
N PHE A 50 17.34 -3.21 -20.48
CA PHE A 50 17.83 -2.56 -19.27
C PHE A 50 17.87 -1.02 -19.39
N GLU A 51 18.40 -0.48 -20.50
CA GLU A 51 18.39 0.96 -20.75
C GLU A 51 16.98 1.54 -20.95
N THR A 52 16.02 0.72 -21.38
CA THR A 52 14.60 1.10 -21.45
C THR A 52 14.00 1.19 -20.05
N LEU A 53 14.19 0.17 -19.20
CA LEU A 53 13.75 0.19 -17.80
C LEU A 53 14.33 1.40 -17.05
N LYS A 54 15.63 1.66 -17.21
CA LYS A 54 16.31 2.82 -16.62
C LYS A 54 15.69 4.16 -17.06
N ARG A 55 15.33 4.30 -18.34
CA ARG A 55 14.64 5.50 -18.85
C ARG A 55 13.23 5.65 -18.29
N LEU A 56 12.49 4.55 -18.12
CA LEU A 56 11.17 4.56 -17.51
C LEU A 56 11.24 5.00 -16.06
N VAL A 57 12.14 4.41 -15.27
CA VAL A 57 12.39 4.81 -13.88
C VAL A 57 12.76 6.29 -13.84
N ALA A 58 13.72 6.74 -14.64
CA ALA A 58 14.10 8.16 -14.70
C ALA A 58 12.94 9.09 -15.13
N GLY A 59 12.02 8.61 -15.97
CA GLY A 59 10.79 9.30 -16.33
C GLY A 59 9.83 9.41 -15.15
N CYS A 60 9.62 8.30 -14.42
CA CYS A 60 8.87 8.27 -13.17
C CYS A 60 9.43 9.28 -12.16
N ARG A 61 10.76 9.31 -11.97
CA ARG A 61 11.44 10.25 -11.06
C ARG A 61 11.17 11.73 -11.38
N ARG A 62 10.87 12.06 -12.64
CA ARG A 62 10.63 13.43 -13.12
C ARG A 62 9.18 13.88 -12.96
N VAL A 63 8.26 12.95 -12.79
CA VAL A 63 6.86 13.28 -12.48
C VAL A 63 6.84 13.52 -10.97
N GLU A 64 6.74 14.79 -10.55
CA GLU A 64 6.89 15.30 -9.16
C GLU A 64 5.94 14.71 -8.09
N LYS A 65 5.29 13.58 -8.35
CA LYS A 65 4.37 12.89 -7.44
C LYS A 65 4.86 11.49 -7.11
N TYR A 66 5.94 11.40 -6.33
CA TYR A 66 6.29 10.19 -5.57
C TYR A 66 5.27 9.84 -4.46
N THR A 67 4.09 10.45 -4.47
CA THR A 67 3.03 10.26 -3.47
C THR A 67 2.08 9.11 -3.81
N THR A 68 2.25 8.47 -4.97
CA THR A 68 1.35 7.39 -5.42
C THR A 68 2.19 6.25 -5.98
N VAL A 69 2.01 5.04 -5.43
CA VAL A 69 2.66 3.82 -5.91
C VAL A 69 2.28 3.60 -7.38
N ASP A 70 3.26 3.55 -8.26
CA ASP A 70 3.07 3.20 -9.66
C ASP A 70 3.03 1.67 -9.80
N LYS A 71 1.82 1.11 -9.68
CA LYS A 71 1.59 -0.34 -9.72
C LYS A 71 2.04 -0.99 -11.03
N ASP A 72 1.93 -0.28 -12.15
CA ASP A 72 2.31 -0.80 -13.46
C ASP A 72 3.85 -0.88 -13.56
N LEU A 73 4.55 0.16 -13.12
CA LEU A 73 6.02 0.17 -13.09
C LEU A 73 6.57 -0.82 -12.06
N GLN A 74 5.94 -0.94 -10.88
CA GLN A 74 6.29 -1.94 -9.87
C GLN A 74 6.14 -3.36 -10.43
N ALA A 75 5.02 -3.66 -11.10
CA ALA A 75 4.81 -4.95 -11.74
C ALA A 75 5.88 -5.23 -12.81
N LEU A 76 6.20 -4.24 -13.65
CA LEU A 76 7.23 -4.37 -14.68
C LEU A 76 8.60 -4.69 -14.08
N LEU A 77 9.03 -3.96 -13.04
CA LEU A 77 10.32 -4.20 -12.39
C LEU A 77 10.34 -5.55 -11.67
N ALA A 78 9.26 -5.95 -10.98
CA ALA A 78 9.13 -7.27 -10.36
C ALA A 78 9.18 -8.41 -11.39
N PHE A 79 8.61 -8.20 -12.59
CA PHE A 79 8.76 -9.15 -13.68
C PHE A 79 10.20 -9.21 -14.19
N ALA A 80 10.88 -8.06 -14.31
CA ALA A 80 12.27 -8.00 -14.75
C ALA A 80 13.21 -8.74 -13.77
N THR A 81 13.06 -8.55 -12.46
CA THR A 81 13.86 -9.25 -11.43
C THR A 81 13.64 -10.76 -11.42
N ALA A 82 12.41 -11.20 -11.72
CA ALA A 82 12.07 -12.61 -11.81
C ALA A 82 12.61 -13.30 -13.08
N THR A 83 13.14 -12.54 -14.06
CA THR A 83 13.70 -13.12 -15.29
C THR A 83 15.17 -13.54 -15.11
N PRO A 84 15.62 -14.61 -15.79
CA PRO A 84 17.03 -15.02 -15.76
C PRO A 84 17.90 -14.23 -16.76
N TRP A 85 17.47 -13.03 -17.17
CA TRP A 85 18.07 -12.34 -18.32
C TRP A 85 19.16 -11.36 -17.95
N PHE A 86 19.04 -10.73 -16.79
CA PHE A 86 19.93 -9.68 -16.34
C PHE A 86 21.13 -10.25 -15.59
N SER A 87 22.25 -9.54 -15.66
CA SER A 87 23.40 -9.83 -14.80
C SER A 87 23.11 -9.49 -13.33
N GLU A 88 23.87 -10.06 -12.41
CA GLU A 88 23.73 -9.80 -10.96
C GLU A 88 23.76 -8.31 -10.62
N LYS A 89 24.67 -7.55 -11.25
CA LYS A 89 24.73 -6.10 -11.07
C LYS A 89 23.47 -5.38 -11.58
N GLN A 90 22.94 -5.80 -12.74
CA GLN A 90 21.71 -5.22 -13.26
C GLN A 90 20.50 -5.58 -12.39
N LEU A 91 20.47 -6.79 -11.81
CA LEU A 91 19.43 -7.18 -10.87
C LEU A 91 19.48 -6.32 -9.59
N GLN A 92 20.66 -6.05 -9.05
CA GLN A 92 20.82 -5.11 -7.92
C GLN A 92 20.27 -3.72 -8.27
N ASP A 93 20.62 -3.17 -9.43
CA ASP A 93 20.08 -1.88 -9.87
C ASP A 93 18.55 -1.92 -10.00
N ILE A 94 17.98 -3.00 -10.56
CA ILE A 94 16.52 -3.15 -10.72
C ILE A 94 15.83 -3.31 -9.36
N ASP A 95 16.41 -4.05 -8.42
CA ASP A 95 15.90 -4.24 -7.06
C ASP A 95 15.87 -2.90 -6.31
N GLU A 96 16.93 -2.09 -6.40
CA GLU A 96 16.95 -0.74 -5.83
C GLU A 96 15.85 0.16 -6.44
N TRP A 97 15.63 0.07 -7.76
CA TRP A 97 14.54 0.82 -8.39
C TRP A 97 13.16 0.28 -7.99
N LEU A 98 13.02 -1.03 -7.82
CA LEU A 98 11.80 -1.65 -7.35
C LEU A 98 11.47 -1.16 -5.94
N GLU A 99 12.45 -1.11 -5.03
CA GLU A 99 12.30 -0.51 -3.71
C GLU A 99 11.89 0.97 -3.81
N GLU A 100 12.50 1.75 -4.70
CA GLU A 100 12.15 3.15 -4.92
C GLU A 100 10.73 3.36 -5.47
N VAL A 101 10.28 2.57 -6.45
CA VAL A 101 8.93 2.73 -7.05
C VAL A 101 7.84 2.03 -6.27
N SER A 102 8.20 0.98 -5.52
CA SER A 102 7.40 0.49 -4.39
C SER A 102 7.38 1.51 -3.25
N GLY A 103 8.26 2.51 -3.35
CA GLY A 103 8.41 3.75 -2.61
C GLY A 103 7.67 3.76 -1.31
N ALA A 104 8.45 3.64 -0.22
CA ALA A 104 8.08 3.98 1.14
C ALA A 104 6.57 3.87 1.34
N GLU A 105 6.10 2.67 1.74
CA GLU A 105 4.73 2.47 2.23
C GLU A 105 4.27 3.79 2.79
N ASP A 106 3.23 4.40 2.20
CA ASP A 106 2.67 5.64 2.72
C ASP A 106 2.55 5.41 4.21
N ASP A 107 3.48 5.98 4.98
CA ASP A 107 3.64 5.69 6.41
C ASP A 107 2.58 6.56 7.04
N TRP A 108 1.33 6.20 6.72
CA TRP A 108 0.15 6.87 7.16
C TRP A 108 0.15 6.82 8.68
N LEU A 109 0.79 5.82 9.29
CA LEU A 109 1.05 5.76 10.73
C LEU A 109 1.85 6.98 11.22
N ALA A 110 2.84 7.47 10.46
CA ALA A 110 3.58 8.69 10.78
C ALA A 110 2.72 9.97 10.71
N ARG A 111 1.59 9.95 9.99
CA ARG A 111 0.59 11.05 9.99
C ARG A 111 -0.19 11.12 11.30
N PHE A 112 -0.08 10.09 12.15
CA PHE A 112 -0.72 10.02 13.46
C PHE A 112 0.30 10.06 14.61
N PRO A 113 0.84 11.25 14.96
CA PRO A 113 1.68 11.41 16.13
C PRO A 113 0.94 10.99 17.41
N GLU A 114 1.58 10.16 18.22
CA GLU A 114 1.05 9.62 19.47
C GLU A 114 0.40 10.69 20.36
N GLU A 115 1.11 11.80 20.63
CA GLU A 115 0.60 12.87 21.49
C GLU A 115 -0.68 13.52 20.93
N GLN A 116 -0.78 13.68 19.62
CA GLN A 116 -1.97 14.27 19.00
C GLN A 116 -3.15 13.30 19.02
N LEU A 117 -2.91 12.01 18.80
CA LEU A 117 -3.91 10.96 18.92
C LEU A 117 -4.48 10.89 20.34
N LYS A 118 -3.59 10.87 21.35
CA LYS A 118 -3.97 10.88 22.77
C LYS A 118 -4.85 12.09 23.09
N ASP A 119 -4.47 13.27 22.62
CA ASP A 119 -5.22 14.51 22.80
C ASP A 119 -6.61 14.48 22.16
N VAL A 120 -6.71 13.95 20.94
CA VAL A 120 -7.97 13.81 20.20
C VAL A 120 -8.91 12.86 20.93
N LEU A 121 -8.41 11.70 21.36
CA LEU A 121 -9.20 10.71 22.09
C LEU A 121 -9.69 11.27 23.42
N LEU A 122 -8.81 11.91 24.20
CA LEU A 122 -9.16 12.54 25.47
C LEU A 122 -10.30 13.56 25.30
N LYS A 123 -10.24 14.39 24.26
CA LYS A 123 -11.25 15.42 23.99
C LYS A 123 -12.55 14.84 23.43
N LYS A 124 -12.47 13.90 22.49
CA LYS A 124 -13.64 13.41 21.74
C LYS A 124 -14.38 12.29 22.43
N LEU A 125 -13.66 11.32 22.98
CA LEU A 125 -14.26 10.27 23.81
C LEU A 125 -14.56 10.76 25.22
N LYS A 126 -14.04 11.93 25.64
CA LYS A 126 -14.18 12.45 27.01
C LYS A 126 -13.73 11.43 28.06
N CYS A 127 -12.72 10.64 27.72
CA CYS A 127 -12.16 9.65 28.62
C CYS A 127 -11.38 10.33 29.75
N LYS A 128 -11.19 9.62 30.86
CA LYS A 128 -10.45 10.12 32.02
C LYS A 128 -8.95 10.06 31.79
N ARG A 129 -8.52 9.03 31.07
CA ARG A 129 -7.12 8.70 30.85
C ARG A 129 -6.96 7.96 29.52
N ILE A 130 -5.81 8.18 28.87
CA ILE A 130 -5.34 7.34 27.77
C ILE A 130 -4.30 6.37 28.33
N GLY A 131 -4.47 5.09 27.97
CA GLY A 131 -3.63 3.98 28.39
C GLY A 131 -2.46 3.78 27.42
N GLU A 132 -2.25 2.52 27.04
CA GLU A 132 -1.16 2.13 26.14
C GLU A 132 -1.40 2.62 24.72
N TYR A 133 -0.32 3.08 24.07
CA TYR A 133 -0.25 3.35 22.64
C TYR A 133 0.66 2.31 22.01
N THR A 134 0.12 1.53 21.09
CA THR A 134 0.85 0.48 20.39
C THR A 134 0.87 0.79 18.91
N LEU A 135 2.07 0.79 18.32
CA LEU A 135 2.29 0.96 16.90
C LEU A 135 2.85 -0.35 16.32
N ASP A 136 2.01 -1.11 15.63
CA ASP A 136 2.44 -2.28 14.87
C ASP A 136 2.70 -1.89 13.41
N LYS A 137 3.97 -1.67 13.08
CA LYS A 137 4.40 -1.33 11.73
C LYS A 137 4.23 -2.48 10.74
N VAL A 138 4.25 -3.74 11.20
CA VAL A 138 4.14 -4.91 10.32
C VAL A 138 2.67 -5.15 10.00
N GLY A 139 1.82 -5.11 11.02
CA GLY A 139 0.37 -5.23 10.86
C GLY A 139 -0.31 -3.96 10.33
N LYS A 140 0.41 -2.83 10.24
CA LYS A 140 -0.12 -1.49 9.93
C LYS A 140 -1.30 -1.13 10.83
N VAL A 141 -1.10 -1.23 12.13
CA VAL A 141 -2.14 -0.95 13.12
C VAL A 141 -1.63 0.05 14.16
N ILE A 142 -2.46 1.04 14.45
CA ILE A 142 -2.34 1.87 15.65
C ILE A 142 -3.43 1.43 16.62
N SER A 143 -3.05 1.01 17.83
CA SER A 143 -3.96 0.68 18.92
C SER A 143 -3.76 1.65 20.07
N VAL A 144 -4.86 2.24 20.57
CA VAL A 144 -4.82 3.18 21.69
C VAL A 144 -5.90 2.83 22.70
N GLU A 145 -5.48 2.41 23.89
CA GLU A 145 -6.39 2.11 24.99
C GLU A 145 -6.86 3.38 25.70
N TYR A 146 -8.08 3.37 26.23
CA TYR A 146 -8.63 4.48 27.01
C TYR A 146 -9.46 4.00 28.20
N GLU A 147 -9.51 4.81 29.26
CA GLU A 147 -10.30 4.56 30.46
C GLU A 147 -11.44 5.59 30.62
N GLY A 148 -12.65 5.11 30.86
CA GLY A 148 -13.83 5.92 31.13
C GLY A 148 -14.29 6.79 29.96
N GLY A 149 -14.00 6.38 28.72
CA GLY A 149 -14.50 7.01 27.51
C GLY A 149 -16.01 6.88 27.36
N ASN A 150 -16.65 7.81 26.67
CA ASN A 150 -18.07 7.83 26.43
C ASN A 150 -18.36 8.12 24.96
N TYR A 151 -18.95 7.12 24.30
CA TYR A 151 -19.38 7.19 22.91
C TYR A 151 -20.89 6.97 22.76
N GLY A 152 -21.68 7.63 23.60
CA GLY A 152 -23.16 7.51 23.59
C GLY A 152 -23.69 6.23 24.24
N GLN A 153 -22.82 5.33 24.69
CA GLN A 153 -23.15 4.07 25.38
C GLN A 153 -22.79 4.11 26.88
N GLY A 154 -22.57 5.31 27.42
CA GLY A 154 -22.11 5.54 28.78
C GLY A 154 -20.59 5.37 28.95
N PRO A 155 -20.05 5.71 30.14
CA PRO A 155 -18.63 5.60 30.43
C PRO A 155 -18.16 4.13 30.42
N HIS A 156 -17.08 3.85 29.69
CA HIS A 156 -16.46 2.53 29.59
C HIS A 156 -14.99 2.63 29.20
N ASP A 157 -14.28 1.54 29.46
CA ASP A 157 -12.91 1.37 29.00
C ASP A 157 -12.93 0.66 27.65
N GLY A 158 -11.95 0.95 26.80
CA GLY A 158 -11.95 0.44 25.44
C GLY A 158 -10.64 0.68 24.72
N CYS A 159 -10.65 0.38 23.42
CA CYS A 159 -9.49 0.55 22.56
C CYS A 159 -9.91 1.11 21.20
N LEU A 160 -9.16 2.09 20.70
CA LEU A 160 -9.26 2.55 19.32
C LEU A 160 -8.24 1.80 18.47
N HIS A 161 -8.68 1.14 17.40
CA HIS A 161 -7.80 0.60 16.36
C HIS A 161 -7.95 1.42 15.07
N ILE A 162 -6.83 1.87 14.53
CA ILE A 162 -6.73 2.45 13.19
C ILE A 162 -5.89 1.50 12.34
N THR A 163 -6.42 1.09 11.21
CA THR A 163 -5.75 0.27 10.20
C THR A 163 -5.82 0.96 8.84
N ASP A 164 -5.15 0.40 7.83
CA ASP A 164 -5.24 0.90 6.45
C ASP A 164 -6.63 0.69 5.81
N ASP A 165 -7.44 -0.19 6.39
CA ASP A 165 -8.76 -0.57 5.88
C ASP A 165 -9.94 -0.23 6.81
N SER A 166 -9.70 0.14 8.06
CA SER A 166 -10.78 0.36 9.04
C SER A 166 -10.40 1.26 10.21
N LEU A 167 -11.44 1.90 10.77
CA LEU A 167 -11.37 2.59 12.05
C LEU A 167 -12.36 1.94 13.01
N ARG A 168 -11.86 1.36 14.10
CA ARG A 168 -12.67 0.58 15.06
C ARG A 168 -12.53 1.10 16.48
N LEU A 169 -13.64 1.08 17.22
CA LEU A 169 -13.73 1.38 18.65
C LEU A 169 -14.27 0.17 19.39
N TYR A 170 -13.44 -0.45 20.20
CA TYR A 170 -13.78 -1.61 21.02
C TYR A 170 -14.32 -1.20 22.39
N ASP A 171 -15.35 -1.91 22.86
CA ASP A 171 -15.90 -1.75 24.20
C ASP A 171 -15.50 -2.95 25.06
N HIS A 172 -14.61 -2.75 26.05
CA HIS A 172 -14.11 -3.84 26.88
C HIS A 172 -15.18 -4.46 27.80
N ARG A 173 -16.36 -3.85 27.93
CA ARG A 173 -17.50 -4.46 28.63
C ARG A 173 -18.09 -5.64 27.88
N GLU A 174 -17.95 -5.66 26.56
CA GLU A 174 -18.47 -6.70 25.66
C GLU A 174 -17.34 -7.19 24.74
N PRO A 175 -16.55 -8.19 25.17
CA PRO A 175 -15.42 -8.70 24.40
C PRO A 175 -15.80 -9.08 22.96
N GLY A 176 -14.99 -8.64 22.00
CA GLY A 176 -15.21 -8.84 20.57
C GLY A 176 -16.17 -7.84 19.91
N LYS A 177 -16.94 -7.07 20.68
CA LYS A 177 -17.81 -6.02 20.13
C LYS A 177 -17.01 -4.76 19.79
N TYR A 178 -17.26 -4.21 18.61
CA TYR A 178 -16.72 -2.92 18.20
C TYR A 178 -17.71 -2.08 17.41
N LEU A 179 -17.46 -0.78 17.39
CA LEU A 179 -18.02 0.14 16.40
C LEU A 179 -17.01 0.32 15.28
N VAL A 180 -17.47 0.32 14.03
CA VAL A 180 -16.64 0.56 12.84
C VAL A 180 -17.14 1.79 12.10
N TRP A 181 -16.21 2.65 11.69
CA TRP A 181 -16.54 3.82 10.87
C TRP A 181 -16.93 3.40 9.46
N LEU A 182 -18.03 3.96 8.93
CA LEU A 182 -18.61 3.53 7.65
C LEU A 182 -18.32 4.48 6.48
N GLU A 183 -17.61 5.59 6.73
CA GLU A 183 -17.23 6.55 5.70
C GLU A 183 -15.72 6.55 5.48
N ASP A 184 -15.21 7.58 4.79
CA ASP A 184 -13.79 7.75 4.51
C ASP A 184 -12.96 7.71 5.80
N LEU A 185 -11.89 6.92 5.78
CA LEU A 185 -10.97 6.75 6.90
C LEU A 185 -10.22 8.06 7.18
N PRO A 186 -9.85 8.30 8.45
CA PRO A 186 -9.08 9.49 8.78
C PRO A 186 -7.69 9.41 8.18
N GLU A 187 -7.21 10.50 7.57
CA GLU A 187 -5.83 10.60 7.08
C GLU A 187 -4.89 11.25 8.11
N ASP A 188 -5.45 11.91 9.11
CA ASP A 188 -4.73 12.62 10.17
C ASP A 188 -5.56 12.74 11.49
N PRO A 189 -4.99 13.29 12.58
CA PRO A 189 -5.70 13.47 13.84
C PRO A 189 -6.92 14.41 13.79
N GLN A 190 -6.96 15.38 12.89
CA GLN A 190 -8.11 16.28 12.73
C GLN A 190 -9.29 15.54 12.10
N ASP A 191 -9.02 14.73 11.08
CA ASP A 191 -10.02 13.86 10.48
C ASP A 191 -10.49 12.78 11.46
N LEU A 192 -9.60 12.23 12.28
CA LEU A 192 -10.02 11.33 13.36
C LEU A 192 -10.98 12.05 14.32
N ALA A 193 -10.67 13.30 14.67
CA ALA A 193 -11.53 14.11 15.54
C ALA A 193 -12.92 14.38 14.93
N ARG A 194 -13.01 14.44 13.59
CA ARG A 194 -14.26 14.49 12.83
C ARG A 194 -14.99 13.15 12.88
N CYS A 195 -14.31 12.04 12.59
CA CYS A 195 -14.89 10.68 12.63
C CYS A 195 -15.48 10.36 14.01
N LEU A 196 -14.71 10.59 15.08
CA LEU A 196 -15.17 10.42 16.46
C LEU A 196 -16.31 11.40 16.82
N GLY A 197 -16.42 12.55 16.15
CA GLY A 197 -17.56 13.46 16.33
C GLY A 197 -18.80 13.08 15.51
N GLY A 198 -18.66 12.18 14.54
CA GLY A 198 -19.72 11.79 13.60
C GLY A 198 -20.65 10.70 14.13
N SER A 199 -21.75 10.47 13.42
CA SER A 199 -22.75 9.45 13.76
C SER A 199 -22.68 8.20 12.88
N ASN A 200 -21.77 8.15 11.91
CA ASN A 200 -21.73 7.13 10.86
C ASN A 200 -20.93 5.89 11.29
N TRP A 201 -21.39 5.27 12.38
CA TRP A 201 -20.78 4.09 12.96
C TRP A 201 -21.70 2.87 12.80
N GLY A 202 -21.13 1.79 12.28
CA GLY A 202 -21.73 0.47 12.28
C GLY A 202 -21.32 -0.32 13.51
N MET A 203 -22.13 -1.31 13.89
CA MET A 203 -21.76 -2.26 14.94
C MET A 203 -21.22 -3.53 14.30
N GLY A 204 -20.08 -4.01 14.80
CA GLY A 204 -19.43 -5.25 14.37
C GLY A 204 -19.04 -6.12 15.56
N TRP A 205 -18.70 -7.37 15.25
CA TRP A 205 -18.20 -8.36 16.20
C TRP A 205 -17.01 -9.09 15.57
N ASP A 206 -15.96 -9.32 16.34
CA ASP A 206 -14.89 -10.21 15.91
C ASP A 206 -15.45 -11.64 15.91
N GLU A 207 -15.35 -12.34 14.78
CA GLU A 207 -15.68 -13.76 14.70
C GLU A 207 -14.60 -14.52 15.48
N GLY A 208 -14.97 -15.04 16.65
CA GLY A 208 -14.09 -15.83 17.51
C GLY A 208 -13.75 -17.21 16.96
#